data_AF-A0A3D3ULF4-F1
#
_entry.id   AF-A0A3D3ULF4-F1
#
_cell.length_a   1.000
_cell.length_b   1.000
_cell.length_c   1.000
_cell.angle_alpha   90.00
_cell.angle_beta   90.00
_cell.angle_gamma   90.00
#
_symmetry.space_group_name_H-M   'P 1'
#
loop_
_entity.id
_entity.type
_entity.pdbx_description
1 polymer ?
#
loop_
_entity_poly.entity_id
_entity_poly.type
_entity_poly.pdbx_seq_one_letter_code
_entity_poly.pdbx_strand_id
1 'polypeptide(L)'
;MMNSKRKTRSDKFPLTLHPTGQYCKKINGKIRYFGKDKKKALEKYLAQATYLHGPQSLAQKISNGKMTLKQLCDLYLRYQNSRVLVGDITPKHYTDSKYSLDRFIAFLGPGCRIENISTLDLQNYKRKLQSSYPSIDRQNLHIGIMKAMFHWARKNDVLESIPNIDAVSKDRVVHKEKYTFNKKQIRKLLSTADIKMKAMIWLGLNCCFGCT
;
A
#
# COMPACT_ATOMS: atom_id res chain seq x y z
N MET A 1 -29.04 -2.17 47.35
CA MET A 1 -28.74 -3.14 46.27
C MET A 1 -28.72 -2.38 44.94
N MET A 2 -27.55 -2.23 44.30
CA MET A 2 -27.47 -1.54 42.99
C MET A 2 -27.97 -2.47 41.89
N ASN A 3 -29.09 -2.10 41.26
CA ASN A 3 -29.61 -2.76 40.06
C ASN A 3 -28.59 -2.66 38.92
N SER A 4 -27.87 -3.75 38.65
CA SER A 4 -27.01 -3.86 37.48
C SER A 4 -27.89 -3.90 36.23
N LYS A 5 -27.99 -2.76 35.51
CA LYS A 5 -28.66 -2.71 34.20
C LYS A 5 -28.07 -3.79 33.29
N ARG A 6 -28.93 -4.64 32.69
CA ARG A 6 -28.53 -5.64 31.70
C ARG A 6 -27.82 -4.94 30.54
N LYS A 7 -26.54 -5.27 30.35
CA LYS A 7 -25.74 -4.79 29.21
C LYS A 7 -26.39 -5.24 27.90
N THR A 8 -26.72 -4.27 27.06
CA THR A 8 -27.25 -4.47 25.72
C THR A 8 -26.14 -4.87 24.74
N ARG A 9 -26.49 -5.31 23.53
CA ARG A 9 -25.50 -5.70 22.50
C ARG A 9 -24.55 -4.56 22.13
N SER A 10 -24.98 -3.30 22.26
CA SER A 10 -24.14 -2.11 22.05
C SER A 10 -23.12 -1.86 23.17
N ASP A 11 -23.33 -2.40 24.37
CA ASP A 11 -22.41 -2.25 25.51
C ASP A 11 -21.24 -3.23 25.46
N LYS A 12 -21.30 -4.24 24.58
CA LYS A 12 -20.25 -5.25 24.43
C LYS A 12 -19.13 -4.71 23.55
N PHE A 13 -17.88 -4.95 23.98
CA PHE A 13 -16.70 -4.65 23.19
C PHE A 13 -16.84 -5.29 21.79
N PRO A 14 -16.69 -4.53 20.69
CA PRO A 14 -17.11 -4.99 19.37
C PRO A 14 -16.23 -6.10 18.79
N LEU A 15 -15.03 -6.32 19.35
CA LEU A 15 -14.07 -7.33 18.94
C LEU A 15 -14.03 -8.51 19.91
N THR A 16 -13.69 -9.70 19.40
CA THR A 16 -13.47 -10.92 20.18
C THR A 16 -11.97 -11.17 20.34
N LEU A 17 -11.52 -11.59 21.52
CA LEU A 17 -10.12 -12.01 21.71
C LEU A 17 -9.94 -13.42 21.16
N HIS A 18 -9.06 -13.58 20.17
CA HIS A 18 -8.71 -14.89 19.60
C HIS A 18 -7.69 -15.61 20.48
N PRO A 19 -7.64 -16.96 20.50
CA PRO A 19 -6.62 -17.72 21.25
C PRO A 19 -5.17 -17.32 20.97
N THR A 20 -4.88 -16.71 19.82
CA THR A 20 -3.56 -16.16 19.47
C THR A 20 -3.19 -14.87 20.23
N GLY A 21 -4.07 -14.39 21.12
CA GLY A 21 -3.88 -13.17 21.91
C GLY A 21 -4.16 -11.87 21.14
N GLN A 22 -4.77 -11.96 19.95
CA GLN A 22 -5.13 -10.81 19.13
C GLN A 22 -6.64 -10.59 19.13
N TYR A 23 -7.07 -9.33 19.19
CA TYR A 23 -8.46 -8.95 19.00
C TYR A 23 -8.84 -9.06 17.52
N CYS A 24 -9.99 -9.70 17.25
CA CYS A 24 -10.47 -9.97 15.92
C CYS A 24 -11.97 -9.70 15.74
N LYS A 25 -12.42 -9.61 14.49
CA LYS A 25 -13.83 -9.58 14.10
C LYS A 25 -14.04 -10.48 12.88
N LYS A 26 -15.14 -11.24 12.88
CA LYS A 26 -15.61 -11.92 11.66
C LYS A 26 -16.39 -10.91 10.81
N ILE A 27 -15.88 -10.66 9.60
CA ILE A 27 -16.45 -9.71 8.64
C ILE A 27 -16.48 -10.42 7.28
N ASN A 28 -17.67 -10.51 6.67
CA ASN A 28 -17.91 -11.22 5.41
C ASN A 28 -17.31 -12.64 5.41
N GLY A 29 -17.60 -13.43 6.45
CA GLY A 29 -17.12 -14.81 6.58
C GLY A 29 -15.66 -14.97 6.99
N LYS A 30 -14.81 -13.94 6.87
CA LYS A 30 -13.37 -13.99 7.18
C LYS A 30 -13.05 -13.35 8.54
N ILE A 31 -12.13 -13.96 9.29
CA ILE A 31 -11.64 -13.41 10.56
C ILE A 31 -10.54 -12.37 10.24
N ARG A 32 -10.69 -11.16 10.77
CA ARG A 32 -9.70 -10.08 10.67
C ARG A 32 -9.17 -9.72 12.04
N TYR A 33 -7.86 -9.58 12.15
CA TYR A 33 -7.16 -9.23 13.39
C TYR A 33 -6.81 -7.74 13.41
N PHE A 34 -6.93 -7.10 14.57
CA PHE A 34 -6.69 -5.67 14.78
C PHE A 34 -5.57 -5.39 15.79
N GLY A 35 -4.91 -6.44 16.29
CA GLY A 35 -3.75 -6.36 17.21
C GLY A 35 -4.04 -6.88 18.61
N LYS A 36 -3.01 -6.87 19.46
CA LYS A 36 -3.06 -7.42 20.84
C LYS A 36 -3.58 -6.41 21.87
N ASP A 37 -3.30 -5.13 21.68
CA ASP A 37 -3.75 -4.07 22.58
C ASP A 37 -5.23 -3.76 22.34
N LYS A 38 -6.03 -3.84 23.41
CA LYS A 38 -7.48 -3.67 23.36
C LYS A 38 -7.91 -2.30 22.83
N LYS A 39 -7.27 -1.22 23.29
CA LYS A 39 -7.64 0.14 22.89
C LYS A 39 -7.23 0.40 21.44
N LYS A 40 -5.99 0.06 21.10
CA LYS A 40 -5.50 0.21 19.72
C LYS A 40 -6.30 -0.64 18.75
N ALA A 41 -6.65 -1.88 19.11
CA ALA A 41 -7.47 -2.74 18.26
C ALA A 41 -8.86 -2.16 18.00
N LEU A 42 -9.49 -1.54 19.01
CA LEU A 42 -10.76 -0.85 18.84
C LEU A 42 -10.63 0.33 17.88
N GLU A 43 -9.61 1.17 18.03
CA GLU A 43 -9.36 2.30 17.13
C GLU A 43 -9.12 1.83 15.69
N LYS A 44 -8.29 0.79 15.51
CA LYS A 44 -8.05 0.16 14.19
C LYS A 44 -9.34 -0.35 13.58
N TYR A 45 -10.17 -1.01 14.38
CA TYR A 45 -11.46 -1.51 13.93
C TYR A 45 -12.38 -0.36 13.52
N LEU A 46 -12.54 0.68 14.35
CA LEU A 46 -13.43 1.81 14.04
C LEU A 46 -12.98 2.57 12.79
N ALA A 47 -11.67 2.81 12.63
CA ALA A 47 -11.11 3.45 11.44
C ALA A 47 -11.32 2.62 10.17
N GLN A 48 -11.34 1.29 10.28
CA GLN A 48 -11.60 0.39 9.15
C GLN A 48 -13.09 0.04 9.00
N ALA A 49 -13.92 0.20 10.03
CA ALA A 49 -15.30 -0.27 10.08
C ALA A 49 -16.20 0.47 9.09
N THR A 50 -15.98 1.77 8.87
CA THR A 50 -16.66 2.54 7.82
C THR A 50 -16.43 1.93 6.43
N TYR A 51 -15.23 1.42 6.17
CA TYR A 51 -14.89 0.73 4.93
C TYR A 51 -15.40 -0.72 4.89
N LEU A 52 -15.32 -1.43 6.02
CA LEU A 52 -15.64 -2.85 6.13
C LEU A 52 -17.13 -3.16 6.28
N HIS A 53 -17.93 -2.20 6.78
CA HIS A 53 -19.37 -2.34 7.08
C HIS A 53 -20.27 -1.31 6.38
N GLY A 54 -19.71 -0.31 5.70
CA GLY A 54 -20.50 0.73 5.03
C GLY A 54 -21.36 0.19 3.87
N PRO A 55 -22.39 0.92 3.40
CA PRO A 55 -23.32 0.47 2.35
C PRO A 55 -22.65 0.12 0.99
N GLN A 56 -21.37 0.45 0.79
CA GLN A 56 -20.55 -0.10 -0.30
C GLN A 56 -20.38 -1.63 -0.21
N SER A 57 -20.45 -2.24 0.97
CA SER A 57 -20.45 -3.69 1.14
C SER A 57 -21.75 -4.35 0.66
N LEU A 58 -22.81 -3.59 0.37
CA LEU A 58 -24.02 -4.08 -0.30
C LEU A 58 -24.03 -3.80 -1.81
N ALA A 59 -23.05 -3.06 -2.33
CA ALA A 59 -22.74 -3.02 -3.76
C ALA A 59 -22.08 -4.33 -4.26
N GLN A 60 -21.95 -5.33 -3.38
CA GLN A 60 -21.48 -6.71 -3.60
C GLN A 60 -22.38 -7.57 -4.52
N LYS A 61 -23.29 -6.96 -5.29
CA LYS A 61 -23.98 -7.59 -6.43
C LYS A 61 -23.83 -6.79 -7.73
N ILE A 62 -22.82 -5.93 -7.83
CA ILE A 62 -22.42 -5.38 -9.12
C ILE A 62 -21.66 -6.50 -9.84
N SER A 63 -22.42 -7.26 -10.65
CA SER A 63 -21.94 -8.25 -11.61
C SER A 63 -20.56 -7.89 -12.19
N ASN A 64 -19.69 -8.90 -12.30
CA ASN A 64 -18.30 -8.86 -12.78
C ASN A 64 -18.03 -7.99 -14.02
N GLY A 65 -19.07 -7.64 -14.78
CA GLY A 65 -18.94 -6.78 -15.96
C GLY A 65 -19.31 -5.32 -15.79
N LYS A 66 -19.55 -4.77 -14.59
CA LYS A 66 -19.92 -3.34 -14.45
C LYS A 66 -18.89 -2.45 -13.75
N MET A 67 -17.93 -3.02 -13.02
CA MET A 67 -16.96 -2.21 -12.30
C MET A 67 -15.86 -1.70 -13.24
N THR A 68 -15.65 -0.39 -13.21
CA THR A 68 -14.58 0.27 -13.97
C THR A 68 -13.27 0.27 -13.19
N LEU A 69 -12.16 0.41 -13.90
CA LEU A 69 -10.85 0.54 -13.30
C LEU A 69 -10.78 1.72 -12.33
N LYS A 70 -11.38 2.87 -12.69
CA LYS A 70 -11.44 4.05 -11.82
C LYS A 70 -12.14 3.76 -10.50
N GLN A 71 -13.29 3.08 -10.53
CA GLN A 71 -14.02 2.71 -9.32
C GLN A 71 -13.18 1.80 -8.42
N LEU A 72 -12.48 0.82 -9.00
CA LEU A 72 -11.60 -0.06 -8.23
C LEU A 72 -10.43 0.70 -7.59
N CYS A 73 -9.78 1.59 -8.35
CA CYS A 73 -8.71 2.42 -7.82
C CYS A 73 -9.18 3.32 -6.68
N ASP A 74 -10.36 3.95 -6.81
CA ASP A 74 -10.94 4.78 -5.76
C ASP A 74 -11.22 3.97 -4.48
N LEU A 75 -11.78 2.77 -4.61
CA LEU A 75 -12.01 1.86 -3.48
C LEU A 75 -10.69 1.48 -2.79
N TYR A 76 -9.67 1.12 -3.57
CA TYR A 76 -8.37 0.75 -3.04
C TYR A 76 -7.67 1.92 -2.36
N LEU A 77 -7.74 3.13 -2.93
CA LEU A 77 -7.14 4.33 -2.33
C LEU A 77 -7.85 4.71 -1.02
N ARG A 78 -9.17 4.59 -0.92
CA ARG A 78 -9.88 4.77 0.36
C ARG A 78 -9.40 3.78 1.42
N TYR A 79 -9.20 2.51 1.03
CA TYR A 79 -8.62 1.51 1.92
C TYR A 79 -7.17 1.83 2.33
N GLN A 80 -6.33 2.29 1.40
CA GLN A 80 -4.96 2.70 1.77
C GLN A 80 -4.98 3.92 2.69
N ASN A 81 -5.87 4.89 2.47
CA ASN A 81 -5.99 6.04 3.35
C ASN A 81 -6.38 5.65 4.78
N SER A 82 -7.28 4.68 4.98
CA SER A 82 -7.59 4.18 6.33
C SER A 82 -6.38 3.53 7.00
N ARG A 83 -5.50 2.88 6.23
CA ARG A 83 -4.23 2.35 6.75
C ARG A 83 -3.22 3.45 7.10
N VAL A 84 -3.20 4.57 6.39
CA VAL A 84 -2.41 5.75 6.78
C VAL A 84 -2.90 6.29 8.13
N LEU A 85 -4.21 6.48 8.28
CA LEU A 85 -4.81 7.02 9.51
C LEU A 85 -4.50 6.15 10.74
N VAL A 86 -4.41 4.83 10.53
CA VAL A 86 -4.08 3.86 11.57
C VAL A 86 -2.56 3.69 11.78
N GLY A 87 -1.73 4.31 10.93
CA GLY A 87 -0.27 4.20 10.98
C GLY A 87 0.29 2.87 10.47
N ASP A 88 -0.51 2.07 9.75
CA ASP A 88 -0.08 0.82 9.13
C ASP A 88 0.77 1.04 7.87
N ILE A 89 0.66 2.21 7.24
CA ILE A 89 1.52 2.67 6.13
C ILE A 89 1.85 4.14 6.26
N THR A 90 2.93 4.57 5.60
CA THR A 90 3.34 5.97 5.57
C THR A 90 2.48 6.78 4.59
N PRO A 91 2.28 8.09 4.82
CA PRO A 91 1.63 8.98 3.85
C PRO A 91 2.32 8.96 2.48
N LYS A 92 3.66 8.81 2.46
CA LYS A 92 4.45 8.69 1.24
C LYS A 92 4.06 7.45 0.41
N HIS A 93 3.82 6.31 1.07
CA HIS A 93 3.37 5.11 0.38
C HIS A 93 1.99 5.30 -0.28
N TYR A 94 1.10 6.04 0.39
CA TYR A 94 -0.20 6.39 -0.17
C TYR A 94 -0.09 7.30 -1.39
N THR A 95 0.75 8.36 -1.32
CA THR A 95 0.94 9.26 -2.45
C THR A 95 1.56 8.56 -3.66
N ASP A 96 2.54 7.67 -3.44
CA ASP A 96 3.12 6.84 -4.50
C ASP A 96 2.09 5.88 -5.12
N SER A 97 1.24 5.28 -4.28
CA SER A 97 0.14 4.42 -4.73
C SER A 97 -0.85 5.18 -5.60
N LYS A 98 -1.27 6.37 -5.16
CA LYS A 98 -2.17 7.25 -5.91
C LYS A 98 -1.57 7.64 -7.26
N TYR A 99 -0.35 8.19 -7.25
CA TYR A 99 0.35 8.59 -8.48
C TYR A 99 0.49 7.42 -9.46
N SER A 100 0.81 6.22 -8.97
CA SER A 100 0.93 5.04 -9.81
C SER A 100 -0.40 4.62 -10.43
N LEU A 101 -1.48 4.61 -9.66
CA LEU A 101 -2.80 4.20 -10.14
C LEU A 101 -3.41 5.23 -11.09
N ASP A 102 -3.19 6.53 -10.85
CA ASP A 102 -3.60 7.58 -11.78
C ASP A 102 -2.94 7.41 -13.15
N ARG A 103 -1.65 7.04 -13.18
CA ARG A 103 -0.95 6.70 -14.44
C ARG A 103 -1.51 5.44 -15.10
N PHE A 104 -1.87 4.42 -14.31
CA PHE A 104 -2.48 3.20 -14.86
C PHE A 104 -3.85 3.48 -15.48
N ILE A 105 -4.68 4.31 -14.81
CA ILE A 105 -5.95 4.81 -15.33
C ILE A 105 -5.74 5.63 -16.60
N ALA A 106 -4.75 6.53 -16.63
CA ALA A 106 -4.45 7.32 -17.81
C ALA A 106 -4.03 6.47 -19.02
N PHE A 107 -3.44 5.30 -18.77
CA PHE A 107 -3.02 4.37 -19.82
C PHE A 107 -4.19 3.55 -20.40
N LEU A 108 -5.02 2.94 -19.55
CA LEU A 108 -6.14 2.10 -20.02
C LEU A 108 -7.44 2.88 -20.28
N GLY A 109 -7.54 4.08 -19.73
CA GLY A 109 -8.74 4.90 -19.73
C GLY A 109 -9.60 4.70 -18.46
N PRO A 110 -10.22 5.76 -17.93
CA PRO A 110 -11.02 5.70 -16.70
C PRO A 110 -12.29 4.85 -16.81
N GLY A 111 -12.84 4.73 -18.03
CA GLY A 111 -14.02 3.90 -18.33
C GLY A 111 -13.69 2.44 -18.63
N CYS A 112 -12.40 2.05 -18.62
CA CYS A 112 -11.99 0.68 -18.89
C CYS A 112 -12.66 -0.27 -17.88
N ARG A 113 -13.37 -1.27 -18.39
CA ARG A 113 -14.01 -2.31 -17.58
C ARG A 113 -12.97 -3.33 -17.17
N ILE A 114 -13.04 -3.80 -15.93
CA ILE A 114 -12.02 -4.73 -15.40
C ILE A 114 -11.98 -6.04 -16.19
N GLU A 115 -13.13 -6.53 -16.65
CA GLU A 115 -13.25 -7.73 -17.49
C GLU A 115 -12.55 -7.60 -18.84
N ASN A 116 -12.43 -6.37 -19.38
CA ASN A 116 -11.82 -6.10 -20.67
C ASN A 116 -10.29 -5.94 -20.58
N ILE A 117 -9.72 -5.94 -19.37
CA ILE A 117 -8.27 -5.80 -19.19
C ILE A 117 -7.62 -7.11 -19.63
N SER A 118 -7.05 -7.10 -20.82
CA SER A 118 -6.35 -8.27 -21.37
C SER A 118 -4.93 -8.38 -20.81
N THR A 119 -4.32 -9.55 -20.96
CA THR A 119 -2.89 -9.75 -20.67
C THR A 119 -2.01 -8.87 -21.56
N LEU A 120 -2.42 -8.64 -22.81
CA LEU A 120 -1.71 -7.77 -23.75
C LEU A 120 -1.68 -6.32 -23.27
N ASP A 121 -2.78 -5.82 -22.70
CA ASP A 121 -2.85 -4.48 -22.13
C ASP A 121 -1.87 -4.30 -20.96
N LEU A 122 -1.78 -5.30 -20.08
CA LEU A 122 -0.85 -5.28 -18.97
C LEU A 122 0.61 -5.33 -19.45
N GLN A 123 0.91 -6.12 -20.48
CA GLN A 123 2.24 -6.15 -21.10
C GLN A 123 2.57 -4.82 -21.81
N ASN A 124 1.61 -4.22 -22.51
CA ASN A 124 1.74 -2.89 -23.11
C ASN A 124 2.03 -1.83 -22.04
N TYR A 125 1.33 -1.90 -20.90
CA TYR A 125 1.57 -1.01 -19.76
C TYR A 125 3.00 -1.17 -19.22
N LYS A 126 3.48 -2.41 -19.03
CA LYS A 126 4.89 -2.66 -18.64
C LYS A 126 5.86 -2.05 -19.64
N ARG A 127 5.66 -2.25 -20.95
CA ARG A 127 6.49 -1.62 -21.99
C ARG A 127 6.45 -0.09 -21.93
N LYS A 128 5.29 0.50 -21.64
CA LYS A 128 5.16 1.95 -21.43
C LYS A 128 5.93 2.44 -20.20
N LEU A 129 5.95 1.68 -19.11
CA LEU A 129 6.74 2.01 -17.93
C LEU A 129 8.24 1.93 -18.22
N GLN A 130 8.68 0.91 -18.94
CA GLN A 130 10.07 0.73 -19.35
C GLN A 130 10.58 1.88 -20.23
N SER A 131 9.75 2.39 -21.14
CA SER A 131 10.10 3.56 -21.94
C SER A 131 10.00 4.89 -21.18
N SER A 132 9.12 4.98 -20.19
CA SER A 132 8.92 6.23 -19.42
C SER A 132 9.94 6.44 -18.31
N TYR A 133 10.54 5.36 -17.78
CA TYR A 133 11.39 5.42 -16.61
C TYR A 133 12.70 4.68 -16.83
N PRO A 134 13.86 5.34 -16.64
CA PRO A 134 15.15 4.65 -16.71
C PRO A 134 15.41 3.76 -15.48
N SER A 135 14.78 4.06 -14.34
CA SER A 135 14.96 3.31 -13.09
C SER A 135 14.07 2.07 -13.06
N ILE A 136 14.70 0.89 -12.94
CA ILE A 136 14.02 -0.41 -12.78
C ILE A 136 13.19 -0.43 -11.49
N ASP A 137 13.70 0.14 -10.39
CA ASP A 137 12.97 0.23 -9.12
C ASP A 137 11.66 1.00 -9.27
N ARG A 138 11.68 2.11 -10.02
CA ARG A 138 10.47 2.89 -10.28
C ARG A 138 9.47 2.13 -11.16
N GLN A 139 9.94 1.41 -12.18
CA GLN A 139 9.08 0.53 -12.99
C GLN A 139 8.42 -0.55 -12.09
N ASN A 140 9.23 -1.21 -11.25
CA ASN A 140 8.78 -2.26 -10.34
C ASN A 140 7.83 -1.77 -9.25
N LEU A 141 7.98 -0.52 -8.80
CA LEU A 141 7.04 0.14 -7.91
C LEU A 141 5.64 0.19 -8.55
N HIS A 142 5.55 0.68 -9.79
CA HIS A 142 4.27 0.78 -10.51
C HIS A 142 3.60 -0.59 -10.72
N ILE A 143 4.36 -1.58 -11.20
CA ILE A 143 3.87 -2.96 -11.36
C ILE A 143 3.42 -3.55 -10.01
N GLY A 144 4.19 -3.31 -8.95
CA GLY A 144 3.88 -3.78 -7.60
C GLY A 144 2.57 -3.21 -7.05
N ILE A 145 2.35 -1.90 -7.21
CA ILE A 145 1.12 -1.22 -6.76
C ILE A 145 -0.09 -1.75 -7.53
N MET A 146 0.01 -1.88 -8.86
CA MET A 146 -1.04 -2.44 -9.70
C MET A 146 -1.42 -3.86 -9.23
N LYS A 147 -0.44 -4.75 -9.04
CA LYS A 147 -0.70 -6.10 -8.53
C LYS A 147 -1.32 -6.10 -7.14
N ALA A 148 -0.81 -5.26 -6.23
CA ALA A 148 -1.32 -5.16 -4.87
C ALA A 148 -2.80 -4.78 -4.83
N MET A 149 -3.24 -3.87 -5.70
CA MET A 149 -4.65 -3.51 -5.86
C MET A 149 -5.51 -4.71 -6.28
N PHE A 150 -5.13 -5.43 -7.34
CA PHE A 150 -5.91 -6.58 -7.81
C PHE A 150 -5.91 -7.75 -6.81
N HIS A 151 -4.78 -8.07 -6.19
CA HIS A 151 -4.74 -9.09 -5.14
C HIS A 151 -5.59 -8.70 -3.92
N TRP A 152 -5.55 -7.42 -3.54
CA TRP A 152 -6.42 -6.91 -2.48
C TRP A 152 -7.90 -7.05 -2.87
N ALA A 153 -8.27 -6.72 -4.11
CA ALA A 153 -9.64 -6.80 -4.58
C ALA A 153 -10.17 -8.24 -4.50
N ARG A 154 -9.38 -9.21 -4.98
CA ARG A 154 -9.69 -10.65 -4.89
C ARG A 154 -9.79 -11.12 -3.44
N LYS A 155 -8.83 -10.74 -2.59
CA LYS A 155 -8.79 -11.17 -1.18
C LYS A 155 -9.99 -10.67 -0.37
N ASN A 156 -10.50 -9.49 -0.72
CA ASN A 156 -11.60 -8.83 -0.02
C ASN A 156 -12.97 -9.04 -0.72
N ASP A 157 -13.04 -9.98 -1.68
CA ASP A 157 -14.27 -10.30 -2.42
C ASP A 157 -14.90 -9.08 -3.11
N VAL A 158 -14.06 -8.11 -3.49
CA VAL A 158 -14.44 -6.93 -4.28
C VAL A 158 -14.56 -7.31 -5.75
N LEU A 159 -13.75 -8.28 -6.17
CA LEU A 159 -13.76 -8.90 -7.49
C LEU A 159 -13.78 -10.42 -7.32
N GLU A 160 -14.64 -11.10 -8.08
CA GLU A 160 -14.68 -12.56 -8.14
C GLU A 160 -13.51 -13.10 -8.98
N SER A 161 -13.33 -12.52 -10.16
CA SER A 161 -12.19 -12.79 -11.05
C SER A 161 -11.31 -11.55 -11.20
N ILE A 162 -10.00 -11.77 -11.29
CA ILE A 162 -9.02 -10.72 -11.61
C ILE A 162 -8.36 -11.04 -12.94
N PRO A 163 -7.91 -10.01 -13.70
CA PRO A 163 -7.08 -10.23 -14.87
C PRO A 163 -5.85 -11.06 -14.53
N ASN A 164 -5.26 -11.73 -15.52
CA ASN A 164 -4.02 -12.47 -15.34
C ASN A 164 -2.83 -11.50 -15.17
N ILE A 165 -2.72 -10.93 -13.98
CA ILE A 165 -1.66 -10.01 -13.57
C ILE A 165 -0.30 -10.69 -13.48
N ASP A 166 -0.25 -12.02 -13.39
CA ASP A 166 0.99 -12.80 -13.34
C ASP A 166 1.68 -12.92 -14.69
N ALA A 167 0.98 -12.58 -15.78
CA ALA A 167 1.56 -12.35 -17.09
C ALA A 167 2.58 -11.20 -17.12
N VAL A 168 2.58 -10.33 -16.10
CA VAL A 168 3.54 -9.22 -15.96
C VAL A 168 4.37 -9.42 -14.70
N SER A 169 5.66 -9.69 -14.88
CA SER A 169 6.62 -9.80 -13.78
C SER A 169 7.38 -8.49 -13.54
N LYS A 170 7.90 -8.33 -12.32
CA LYS A 170 8.89 -7.31 -12.00
C LYS A 170 10.21 -7.64 -12.68
N ASP A 171 10.92 -6.61 -13.12
CA ASP A 171 12.24 -6.76 -13.71
C ASP A 171 13.31 -6.93 -12.62
N ARG A 172 14.37 -7.68 -12.91
CA ARG A 172 15.44 -7.94 -11.96
C ARG A 172 16.22 -6.65 -11.68
N VAL A 173 16.23 -6.23 -10.41
CA VAL A 173 17.05 -5.08 -9.98
C VAL A 173 18.50 -5.54 -9.83
N VAL A 174 19.34 -5.14 -10.77
CA VAL A 174 20.80 -5.34 -10.67
C VAL A 174 21.36 -4.25 -9.78
N HIS A 175 21.80 -4.64 -8.58
CA HIS A 175 22.43 -3.73 -7.64
C HIS A 175 23.84 -3.42 -8.17
N LYS A 176 24.04 -2.20 -8.64
CA LYS A 176 25.38 -1.71 -8.97
C LYS A 176 26.10 -1.41 -7.67
N GLU A 177 27.37 -1.80 -7.58
CA GLU A 177 28.22 -1.37 -6.48
C GLU A 177 28.21 0.17 -6.43
N LYS A 178 27.87 0.72 -5.27
CA LYS A 178 27.97 2.15 -5.04
C LYS A 178 29.43 2.48 -4.80
N TYR A 179 29.93 3.52 -5.45
CA TYR A 179 31.26 4.03 -5.17
C TYR A 179 31.36 4.39 -3.68
N THR A 180 32.34 3.79 -3.01
CA THR A 180 32.69 4.12 -1.64
C THR A 180 33.99 4.93 -1.65
N PHE A 181 34.10 5.88 -0.72
CA PHE A 181 35.33 6.65 -0.57
C PHE A 181 36.27 5.93 0.38
N ASN A 182 37.49 5.65 -0.07
CA ASN A 182 38.52 5.14 0.80
C ASN A 182 39.14 6.27 1.66
N LYS A 183 39.91 5.89 2.69
CA LYS A 183 40.56 6.83 3.62
C LYS A 183 41.41 7.90 2.92
N LYS A 184 42.12 7.55 1.84
CA LYS A 184 42.97 8.50 1.09
C LYS A 184 42.11 9.54 0.36
N GLN A 185 41.03 9.10 -0.28
CA GLN A 185 40.09 9.96 -0.98
C GLN A 185 39.37 10.91 -0.01
N ILE A 186 38.94 10.43 1.16
CA ILE A 186 38.32 11.26 2.20
C ILE A 186 39.29 12.36 2.66
N ARG A 187 40.56 12.01 2.91
CA ARG A 187 41.59 13.00 3.28
C ARG A 187 41.81 14.04 2.19
N LYS A 188 41.80 13.62 0.92
CA LYS A 188 41.89 14.55 -0.22
C LYS A 188 40.71 15.52 -0.22
N LEU A 189 39.49 15.04 -0.04
CA LEU A 189 38.30 15.88 0.06
C LEU A 189 38.40 16.89 1.22
N LEU A 190 38.84 16.45 2.40
CA LEU A 190 39.03 17.33 3.57
C LEU A 190 40.14 18.37 3.36
N SER A 191 41.13 18.10 2.49
CA SER A 191 42.20 19.04 2.20
C SER A 191 41.75 20.20 1.31
N THR A 192 40.81 19.93 0.39
CA THR A 192 40.30 20.91 -0.59
C THR A 192 39.00 21.58 -0.18
N ALA A 193 38.23 20.96 0.73
CA ALA A 193 36.95 21.47 1.19
C ALA A 193 37.08 22.77 2.00
N ASP A 194 36.06 23.63 1.92
CA ASP A 194 35.93 24.79 2.80
C ASP A 194 35.49 24.37 4.23
N ILE A 195 35.42 25.32 5.16
CA ILE A 195 35.12 25.04 6.57
C ILE A 195 33.74 24.37 6.73
N LYS A 196 32.73 24.82 5.98
CA LYS A 196 31.37 24.28 6.04
C LYS A 196 31.33 22.84 5.50
N MET A 197 31.96 22.58 4.36
CA MET A 197 32.03 21.24 3.77
C MET A 197 32.84 20.28 4.63
N LYS A 198 33.94 20.72 5.26
CA LYS A 198 34.66 19.87 6.23
C LYS A 198 33.77 19.47 7.40
N ALA A 199 33.01 20.40 7.96
CA ALA A 199 32.06 20.10 9.05
C ALA A 199 31.01 19.08 8.59
N MET A 200 30.43 19.24 7.39
CA MET A 200 29.47 18.29 6.82
C MET A 200 30.07 16.91 6.57
N ILE A 201 31.29 16.83 6.02
CA ILE A 201 32.01 15.56 5.82
C ILE A 201 32.24 14.88 7.16
N TRP A 202 32.73 15.60 8.17
CA TRP A 202 32.94 15.04 9.51
C TRP A 202 31.65 14.56 10.16
N LEU A 203 30.56 15.32 10.02
CA LEU A 203 29.26 14.93 10.52
C LEU A 203 28.77 13.63 9.85
N GLY A 204 28.90 13.51 8.54
CA GLY A 204 28.55 12.30 7.80
C GLY A 204 29.37 11.08 8.22
N LEU A 205 30.68 11.25 8.44
CA LEU A 205 31.58 10.18 8.87
C LEU A 205 31.33 9.72 10.32
N ASN A 206 31.05 10.65 11.24
CA ASN A 206 30.86 10.32 12.66
C ASN A 206 29.44 9.82 12.97
N CYS A 207 28.42 10.40 12.33
CA CYS A 207 27.01 10.11 12.61
C CYS A 207 26.35 9.20 11.57
N CYS A 208 27.10 8.75 10.55
CA CYS A 208 26.58 7.99 9.42
C CYS A 208 25.41 8.71 8.70
N PHE A 209 25.37 10.04 8.75
CA PHE A 209 24.40 10.83 8.00
C PHE A 209 24.80 10.84 6.52
N GLY A 210 23.98 10.22 5.69
CA GLY A 210 24.13 10.20 4.24
C GLY A 210 23.16 11.16 3.55
N CYS A 211 23.24 11.25 2.22
CA CYS A 211 22.24 11.95 1.42
C CYS A 211 20.87 11.26 1.62
N THR A 212 19.97 11.90 2.36
CA THR A 212 18.54 11.55 2.44
C THR A 212 17.82 11.87 1.15
#